data_AF-A0A3M7PL45-F1
#
_entry.id   AF-A0A3M7PL45-F1
#
_cell.length_a   1.000
_cell.length_b   1.000
_cell.length_c   1.000
_cell.angle_alpha   90.00
_cell.angle_beta   90.00
_cell.angle_gamma   90.00
#
_symmetry.space_group_name_H-M   'P 1'
#
loop_
_entity.id
_entity.type
_entity.pdbx_description
1 polymer ?
#
loop_
_entity_poly.entity_id
_entity_poly.type
_entity_poly.pdbx_seq_one_letter_code
_entity_poly.pdbx_strand_id
1 'polypeptide(L)'
;MPPSTANKNSDLDDDESCCTNKKTHFYEFKEHDQVKKLLDNLPENIKELRSRERSFEQFRFICDTYQEQPHLIDPFLSDIVDKIINTIKQEIQNENPCKLLIDQAFKYMHSLAKMRGYKRIVQYLPHEITDFEPVLKLLQSQDPTNSESWETRFVLLLWLSIICIVPFDLERFDASENQADSILNRFLKITVVNEFFIIFI
;
A
#
# COMPACT_ATOMS: atom_id res chain seq x y z
N MET A 1 -63.01 -9.36 51.78
CA MET A 1 -63.15 -9.27 50.31
C MET A 1 -62.09 -8.29 49.81
N PRO A 2 -61.23 -8.70 48.86
CA PRO A 2 -60.22 -7.86 48.19
C PRO A 2 -60.92 -7.01 47.08
N PRO A 3 -60.27 -6.25 46.16
CA PRO A 3 -58.84 -6.23 45.81
C PRO A 3 -58.20 -4.86 45.44
N SER A 4 -56.88 -4.91 45.14
CA SER A 4 -56.18 -4.26 44.00
C SER A 4 -56.20 -2.72 43.85
N THR A 5 -55.11 -2.01 43.55
CA THR A 5 -53.85 -2.38 42.88
C THR A 5 -52.85 -1.19 42.92
N ALA A 6 -51.58 -1.53 42.67
CA ALA A 6 -50.55 -0.69 42.03
C ALA A 6 -49.77 0.28 42.92
N ASN A 7 -48.86 -0.32 43.69
CA ASN A 7 -47.53 0.19 43.96
C ASN A 7 -46.73 0.25 42.63
N LYS A 8 -46.10 1.39 42.31
CA LYS A 8 -45.12 1.51 41.23
C LYS A 8 -43.74 1.67 41.87
N ASN A 9 -43.02 0.56 41.97
CA ASN A 9 -41.56 0.52 41.92
C ASN A 9 -41.15 0.34 40.45
N SER A 10 -40.15 1.10 40.02
CA SER A 10 -39.23 0.77 38.92
C SER A 10 -38.09 1.79 38.95
N ASP A 11 -36.96 1.43 39.57
CA ASP A 11 -35.73 0.96 38.89
C ASP A 11 -34.80 2.19 38.65
N LEU A 12 -33.53 2.26 39.04
CA LEU A 12 -32.46 1.25 39.05
C LEU A 12 -31.39 1.63 40.09
N ASP A 13 -31.25 0.83 41.14
CA ASP A 13 -29.99 0.61 41.84
C ASP A 13 -29.60 -0.84 41.52
N ASP A 14 -28.65 -1.04 40.61
CA ASP A 14 -28.05 -2.36 40.35
C ASP A 14 -26.54 -2.27 40.57
N ASP A 15 -26.14 -2.74 41.75
CA ASP A 15 -24.81 -3.30 41.99
C ASP A 15 -24.67 -4.58 41.14
N GLU A 16 -23.84 -4.56 40.10
CA GLU A 16 -23.28 -5.79 39.55
C GLU A 16 -21.77 -5.66 39.29
N SER A 17 -21.03 -6.10 40.31
CA SER A 17 -19.88 -6.97 40.24
C SER A 17 -19.28 -7.31 38.86
N CYS A 18 -17.95 -7.37 38.91
CA CYS A 18 -17.07 -8.27 38.18
C CYS A 18 -16.45 -7.80 36.87
N CYS A 19 -15.15 -7.52 36.99
CA CYS A 19 -14.13 -8.21 36.22
C CYS A 19 -14.52 -8.63 34.80
N THR A 20 -14.49 -7.67 33.86
CA THR A 20 -14.03 -8.02 32.51
C THR A 20 -12.62 -7.51 32.34
N ASN A 21 -11.70 -8.31 32.88
CA ASN A 21 -10.43 -8.58 32.23
C ASN A 21 -10.72 -8.97 30.77
N LYS A 22 -10.94 -7.99 29.89
CA LYS A 22 -10.58 -8.19 28.50
C LYS A 22 -9.08 -8.15 28.50
N LYS A 23 -8.48 -9.33 28.69
CA LYS A 23 -7.18 -9.67 28.15
C LYS A 23 -7.25 -9.32 26.66
N THR A 24 -7.05 -8.05 26.31
CA THR A 24 -6.50 -7.70 25.01
C THR A 24 -5.17 -8.40 25.02
N HIS A 25 -5.15 -9.55 24.38
CA HIS A 25 -3.91 -10.23 24.07
C HIS A 25 -3.03 -9.17 23.41
N PHE A 26 -2.03 -8.69 24.15
CA PHE A 26 -1.13 -7.61 23.76
C PHE A 26 -0.18 -8.19 22.71
N TYR A 27 -0.72 -8.54 21.55
CA TYR A 27 0.09 -8.87 20.39
C TYR A 27 0.57 -7.53 19.85
N GLU A 28 1.69 -7.05 20.37
CA GLU A 28 2.39 -5.90 19.83
C GLU A 28 3.17 -6.32 18.58
N PHE A 29 3.28 -5.44 17.58
CA PHE A 29 4.12 -5.66 16.42
C PHE A 29 5.60 -5.51 16.82
N LYS A 30 6.22 -6.62 17.23
CA LYS A 30 7.56 -6.63 17.82
C LYS A 30 8.68 -6.40 16.81
N GLU A 31 8.45 -6.79 15.56
CA GLU A 31 9.44 -6.75 14.48
C GLU A 31 9.44 -5.40 13.74
N HIS A 32 8.78 -4.36 14.25
CA HIS A 32 8.80 -3.02 13.67
C HIS A 32 10.21 -2.50 13.39
N ASP A 33 11.09 -2.57 14.38
CA ASP A 33 12.46 -2.08 14.24
C ASP A 33 13.26 -2.90 13.23
N GLN A 34 12.95 -4.18 13.10
CA GLN A 34 13.55 -5.05 12.10
C GLN A 34 13.06 -4.68 10.70
N VAL A 35 11.76 -4.47 10.50
CA VAL A 35 11.21 -4.01 9.21
C VAL A 35 11.82 -2.67 8.82
N LYS A 36 11.91 -1.72 9.76
CA LYS A 36 12.52 -0.42 9.53
C LYS A 36 13.97 -0.55 9.08
N LYS A 37 14.76 -1.40 9.75
CA LYS A 37 16.15 -1.72 9.35
C LYS A 37 16.24 -2.36 7.97
N LEU A 38 15.33 -3.27 7.62
CA LEU A 38 15.32 -3.90 6.29
C LEU A 38 15.07 -2.87 5.18
N LEU A 39 14.16 -1.90 5.43
CA LEU A 39 13.90 -0.80 4.52
C LEU A 39 15.07 0.20 4.44
N ASP A 40 15.69 0.54 5.56
CA ASP A 40 16.82 1.48 5.59
C ASP A 40 18.04 0.91 4.84
N ASN A 41 18.26 -0.42 4.93
CA ASN A 41 19.33 -1.09 4.21
C ASN A 41 18.96 -1.50 2.78
N LEU A 42 17.74 -1.18 2.32
CA LEU A 42 17.26 -1.61 1.00
C LEU A 42 18.22 -1.17 -0.13
N PRO A 43 18.73 0.07 -0.20
CA PRO A 43 19.68 0.48 -1.25
C PRO A 43 21.01 -0.29 -1.24
N GLU A 44 21.51 -0.62 -0.05
CA GLU A 44 22.77 -1.34 0.11
C GLU A 44 22.62 -2.82 -0.26
N ASN A 45 21.50 -3.44 0.14
CA ASN A 45 21.21 -4.84 -0.12
C ASN A 45 21.07 -5.16 -1.61
N ILE A 46 20.73 -4.18 -2.45
CA ILE A 46 20.62 -4.35 -3.91
C ILE A 46 21.95 -4.71 -4.57
N LYS A 47 23.08 -4.29 -4.00
CA LYS A 47 24.41 -4.47 -4.61
C LYS A 47 24.80 -5.94 -4.73
N GLU A 48 24.26 -6.81 -3.87
CA GLU A 48 24.56 -8.24 -3.84
C GLU A 48 23.29 -9.10 -3.87
N LEU A 49 23.24 -10.07 -4.79
CA LEU A 49 22.10 -10.97 -4.97
C LEU A 49 21.66 -11.67 -3.67
N ARG A 50 22.62 -12.26 -2.94
CA ARG A 50 22.33 -13.00 -1.69
C ARG A 50 21.74 -12.09 -0.61
N SER A 51 22.30 -10.89 -0.47
CA SER A 51 21.85 -9.91 0.53
C SER A 51 20.46 -9.38 0.20
N ARG A 52 20.17 -9.13 -1.09
CA ARG A 52 18.84 -8.77 -1.61
C ARG A 52 17.80 -9.85 -1.31
N GLU A 53 18.07 -11.08 -1.70
CA GLU A 53 17.16 -12.21 -1.52
C GLU A 53 16.88 -12.47 -0.04
N ARG A 54 17.94 -12.54 0.77
CA ARG A 54 17.82 -12.77 2.22
C ARG A 54 16.99 -11.68 2.91
N SER A 55 17.25 -10.41 2.58
CA SER A 55 16.53 -9.30 3.20
C SER A 55 15.05 -9.32 2.84
N PHE A 56 14.73 -9.66 1.59
CA PHE A 56 13.35 -9.79 1.14
C PHE A 56 12.64 -11.00 1.75
N GLU A 57 13.31 -12.16 1.84
CA GLU A 57 12.76 -13.34 2.51
C GLU A 57 12.47 -13.08 3.97
N GLN A 58 13.36 -12.37 4.68
CA GLN A 58 13.12 -11.94 6.06
C GLN A 58 11.91 -11.02 6.17
N PHE A 59 11.81 -10.01 5.32
CA PHE A 59 10.66 -9.12 5.28
C PHE A 59 9.36 -9.87 4.99
N ARG A 60 9.39 -10.77 4.01
CA ARG A 60 8.25 -11.60 3.61
C ARG A 60 7.83 -12.52 4.76
N PHE A 61 8.77 -13.15 5.45
CA PHE A 61 8.48 -14.01 6.60
C PHE A 61 7.78 -13.25 7.72
N ILE A 62 8.21 -12.02 8.01
CA ILE A 62 7.52 -11.14 8.96
C ILE A 62 6.09 -10.87 8.46
N CYS A 63 5.93 -10.44 7.21
CA CYS A 63 4.61 -10.18 6.64
C CYS A 63 3.69 -11.41 6.71
N ASP A 64 4.19 -12.61 6.38
CA ASP A 64 3.43 -13.86 6.42
C ASP A 64 3.03 -14.23 7.87
N THR A 65 3.88 -13.94 8.87
CA THR A 65 3.58 -14.19 10.29
C THR A 65 2.40 -13.34 10.80
N TYR A 66 2.27 -12.11 10.29
CA TYR A 66 1.21 -11.18 10.70
C TYR A 66 -0.08 -11.30 9.88
N GLN A 67 -0.18 -12.25 8.93
CA GLN A 67 -1.40 -12.47 8.13
C GLN A 67 -2.62 -12.86 8.96
N GLU A 68 -2.43 -13.58 10.07
CA GLU A 68 -3.52 -13.97 10.97
C GLU A 68 -4.10 -12.79 11.76
N GLN A 69 -3.29 -11.76 12.01
CA GLN A 69 -3.68 -10.55 12.76
C GLN A 69 -3.08 -9.29 12.12
N PRO A 70 -3.53 -8.91 10.91
CA PRO A 70 -2.89 -7.85 10.14
C PRO A 70 -3.18 -6.45 10.71
N HIS A 71 -4.16 -6.32 11.60
CA HIS A 71 -4.48 -5.06 12.28
C HIS A 71 -3.34 -4.57 13.20
N LEU A 72 -2.41 -5.45 13.59
CA LEU A 72 -1.27 -5.10 14.44
C LEU A 72 -0.25 -4.20 13.74
N ILE A 73 -0.17 -4.26 12.40
CA ILE A 73 0.74 -3.42 11.62
C ILE A 73 0.15 -2.04 11.30
N ASP A 74 -1.17 -1.86 11.43
CA ASP A 74 -1.87 -0.64 11.01
C ASP A 74 -1.24 0.66 11.58
N PRO A 75 -0.79 0.72 12.87
CA PRO A 75 -0.12 1.90 13.41
C PRO A 75 1.22 2.26 12.74
N PHE A 76 1.89 1.28 12.15
CA PHE A 76 3.22 1.42 11.54
C PHE A 76 3.16 1.46 10.01
N LEU A 77 1.98 1.19 9.44
CA LEU A 77 1.82 1.01 8.02
C LEU A 77 2.10 2.29 7.22
N SER A 78 1.71 3.45 7.73
CA SER A 78 2.02 4.75 7.12
C SER A 78 3.52 4.92 6.95
N ASP A 79 4.28 4.83 8.05
CA ASP A 79 5.74 5.02 8.04
C ASP A 79 6.46 4.04 7.10
N ILE A 80 6.00 2.79 7.05
CA ILE A 80 6.55 1.75 6.17
C ILE A 80 6.27 2.10 4.70
N VAL A 81 5.03 2.44 4.36
CA VAL A 81 4.65 2.81 2.98
C VAL A 81 5.38 4.07 2.56
N ASP A 82 5.41 5.10 3.41
CA ASP A 82 6.10 6.37 3.17
C ASP A 82 7.59 6.16 2.89
N LYS A 83 8.26 5.29 3.66
CA LYS A 83 9.67 4.94 3.41
C LYS A 83 9.88 4.33 2.02
N ILE A 84 9.02 3.38 1.62
CA ILE A 84 9.14 2.71 0.33
C ILE A 84 8.89 3.71 -0.81
N ILE A 85 7.83 4.52 -0.69
CA ILE A 85 7.49 5.54 -1.69
C ILE A 85 8.60 6.59 -1.82
N ASN A 86 9.13 7.08 -0.71
CA ASN A 86 10.23 8.05 -0.74
C ASN A 86 11.48 7.46 -1.39
N THR A 87 11.80 6.19 -1.14
CA THR A 87 12.90 5.48 -1.81
C THR A 87 12.68 5.44 -3.32
N ILE A 88 11.46 5.10 -3.76
CA ILE A 88 11.10 5.07 -5.19
C ILE A 88 11.21 6.47 -5.81
N LYS A 89 10.62 7.48 -5.16
CA LYS A 89 10.63 8.86 -5.65
C LYS A 89 12.05 9.43 -5.78
N GLN A 90 12.91 9.19 -4.79
CA GLN A 90 14.32 9.57 -4.84
C GLN A 90 15.02 8.88 -6.01
N GLU A 91 14.77 7.58 -6.22
CA GLU A 91 15.40 6.85 -7.31
C GLU A 91 14.95 7.31 -8.70
N ILE A 92 13.68 7.68 -8.87
CA ILE A 92 13.14 8.24 -10.12
C ILE A 92 13.78 9.60 -10.45
N GLN A 93 14.12 10.39 -9.43
CA GLN A 93 14.72 11.71 -9.60
C GLN A 93 16.22 11.66 -9.93
N ASN A 94 16.87 10.52 -9.74
CA ASN A 94 18.29 10.34 -10.07
C ASN A 94 18.51 10.39 -11.60
N GLU A 95 19.66 10.92 -12.03
CA GLU A 95 20.04 10.96 -13.45
C GLU A 95 20.12 9.56 -14.09
N ASN A 96 20.51 8.55 -13.30
CA ASN A 96 20.60 7.15 -13.71
C ASN A 96 19.82 6.26 -12.73
N PRO A 97 18.50 6.10 -12.94
CA PRO A 97 17.64 5.33 -12.03
C PRO A 97 18.00 3.84 -12.05
N CYS A 98 18.25 3.28 -10.88
CA CYS A 98 18.47 1.86 -10.67
C CYS A 98 17.13 1.12 -10.69
N LYS A 99 16.75 0.60 -11.87
CA LYS A 99 15.52 -0.19 -12.06
C LYS A 99 15.37 -1.32 -11.05
N LEU A 100 16.48 -1.98 -10.72
CA LEU A 100 16.49 -3.07 -9.76
C LEU A 100 16.09 -2.63 -8.34
N LEU A 101 16.47 -1.42 -7.92
CA LEU A 101 16.06 -0.85 -6.64
C LEU A 101 14.55 -0.58 -6.62
N ILE A 102 14.05 0.02 -7.69
CA ILE A 102 12.62 0.33 -7.88
C ILE A 102 11.79 -0.95 -7.83
N ASP A 103 12.18 -1.98 -8.61
CA ASP A 103 11.48 -3.26 -8.65
C ASP A 103 11.51 -3.96 -7.29
N GLN A 104 12.64 -3.88 -6.58
CA GLN A 104 12.71 -4.45 -5.24
C GLN A 104 11.81 -3.70 -4.26
N ALA A 105 11.79 -2.37 -4.29
CA ALA A 105 10.89 -1.57 -3.45
C ALA A 105 9.42 -1.92 -3.70
N PHE A 106 9.03 -2.11 -4.97
CA PHE A 106 7.69 -2.57 -5.32
C PHE A 106 7.40 -3.99 -4.83
N LYS A 107 8.37 -4.91 -4.80
CA LYS A 107 8.18 -6.24 -4.18
C LYS A 107 7.86 -6.15 -2.69
N TYR A 108 8.53 -5.26 -1.94
CA TYR A 108 8.20 -5.01 -0.54
C TYR A 108 6.77 -4.46 -0.40
N MET A 109 6.39 -3.49 -1.24
CA MET A 109 5.04 -2.92 -1.23
C MET A 109 3.96 -3.94 -1.57
N HIS A 110 4.22 -4.81 -2.55
CA HIS A 110 3.31 -5.90 -2.90
C HIS A 110 3.15 -6.91 -1.75
N SER A 111 4.24 -7.27 -1.04
CA SER A 111 4.15 -8.13 0.15
C SER A 111 3.28 -7.52 1.25
N LEU A 112 3.33 -6.19 1.45
CA LEU A 112 2.41 -5.49 2.37
C LEU A 112 0.97 -5.54 1.88
N ALA A 113 0.74 -5.32 0.58
CA ALA A 113 -0.59 -5.39 -0.03
C ALA A 113 -1.18 -6.79 0.08
N LYS A 114 -0.36 -7.85 -0.03
CA LYS A 114 -0.77 -9.23 0.18
C LYS A 114 -1.17 -9.51 1.63
N MET A 115 -0.39 -9.01 2.60
CA MET A 115 -0.65 -9.25 4.03
C MET A 115 -1.89 -8.49 4.52
N ARG A 116 -1.99 -7.18 4.26
CA ARG A 116 -3.05 -6.34 4.84
C ARG A 116 -4.28 -6.16 3.94
N GLY A 117 -4.08 -6.30 2.63
CA GLY A 117 -5.05 -5.99 1.58
C GLY A 117 -4.73 -4.67 0.87
N TYR A 118 -4.83 -4.69 -0.47
CA TYR A 118 -4.50 -3.54 -1.32
C TYR A 118 -5.29 -2.27 -0.96
N LYS A 119 -6.57 -2.39 -0.57
CA LYS A 119 -7.43 -1.25 -0.19
C LYS A 119 -6.85 -0.43 0.97
N ARG A 120 -6.13 -1.08 1.88
CA ARG A 120 -5.47 -0.40 2.99
C ARG A 120 -4.18 0.27 2.56
N ILE A 121 -3.34 -0.40 1.77
CA ILE A 121 -2.09 0.20 1.26
C ILE A 121 -2.36 1.45 0.44
N VAL A 122 -3.37 1.37 -0.42
CA VAL A 122 -3.85 2.46 -1.25
C VAL A 122 -4.16 3.74 -0.46
N GLN A 123 -4.66 3.63 0.78
CA GLN A 123 -4.97 4.81 1.63
C GLN A 123 -3.73 5.60 2.05
N TYR A 124 -2.55 5.00 1.94
CA TYR A 124 -1.26 5.60 2.28
C TYR A 124 -0.43 5.97 1.04
N LEU A 125 -0.95 5.73 -0.18
CA LEU A 125 -0.25 6.14 -1.40
C LEU A 125 -0.43 7.65 -1.61
N PRO A 126 0.58 8.35 -2.17
CA PRO A 126 0.42 9.74 -2.53
C PRO A 126 -0.68 9.93 -3.57
N HIS A 127 -1.56 10.91 -3.33
CA HIS A 127 -2.65 11.30 -4.24
C HIS A 127 -2.30 12.53 -5.09
N GLU A 128 -1.03 12.92 -5.12
CA GLU A 128 -0.57 14.13 -5.79
C GLU A 128 -0.51 13.92 -7.31
N ILE A 129 -1.10 14.85 -8.05
CA ILE A 129 -1.13 14.79 -9.53
C ILE A 129 0.28 14.91 -10.12
N THR A 130 1.22 15.53 -9.39
CA THR A 130 2.63 15.61 -9.79
C THR A 130 3.29 14.25 -9.93
N ASP A 131 2.77 13.23 -9.26
CA ASP A 131 3.27 11.85 -9.35
C ASP A 131 2.69 11.09 -10.57
N PHE A 132 1.67 11.64 -11.25
CA PHE A 132 1.00 10.98 -12.37
C PHE A 132 1.96 10.67 -13.52
N GLU A 133 2.67 11.69 -14.03
CA GLU A 133 3.59 11.51 -15.16
C GLU A 133 4.78 10.60 -14.83
N PRO A 134 5.46 10.72 -13.67
CA PRO A 134 6.47 9.76 -13.24
C PRO A 134 5.96 8.31 -13.16
N VAL A 135 4.80 8.08 -12.55
CA VAL A 135 4.20 6.75 -12.40
C VAL A 135 3.82 6.18 -13.78
N LEU A 136 3.25 7.01 -14.65
CA LEU A 136 2.90 6.63 -16.02
C LEU A 136 4.15 6.24 -16.83
N LYS A 137 5.22 7.05 -16.78
CA LYS A 137 6.50 6.74 -17.45
C LYS A 137 7.11 5.44 -16.94
N LEU A 138 7.12 5.22 -15.63
CA LEU A 138 7.60 3.97 -15.05
C LEU A 138 6.81 2.77 -15.57
N LEU A 139 5.48 2.86 -15.58
CA LEU A 139 4.61 1.80 -16.07
C LEU A 139 4.83 1.50 -17.55
N GLN A 140 5.09 2.52 -18.38
CA GLN A 140 5.43 2.35 -19.80
C GLN A 140 6.81 1.72 -20.02
N SER A 141 7.74 1.93 -19.09
CA SER A 141 9.08 1.34 -19.16
C SER A 141 9.11 -0.15 -18.77
N GLN A 142 8.01 -0.66 -18.22
CA GLN A 142 7.87 -2.07 -17.86
C GLN A 142 7.55 -2.91 -19.09
N ASP A 143 8.20 -4.07 -19.19
CA ASP A 143 7.89 -5.05 -20.23
C ASP A 143 6.63 -5.83 -19.83
N PRO A 144 5.53 -5.77 -20.59
CA PRO A 144 4.30 -6.51 -20.27
C PRO A 144 4.46 -8.02 -20.37
N THR A 145 5.48 -8.51 -21.09
CA THR A 145 5.73 -9.95 -21.27
C THR A 145 6.61 -10.55 -20.17
N ASN A 146 7.31 -9.71 -19.41
CA ASN A 146 8.17 -10.16 -18.32
C ASN A 146 7.31 -10.60 -17.12
N SER A 147 7.31 -11.90 -16.82
CA SER A 147 6.60 -12.45 -15.68
C SER A 147 7.22 -12.10 -14.34
N GLU A 148 8.48 -11.66 -14.27
CA GLU A 148 9.20 -11.39 -13.01
C GLU A 148 8.95 -9.99 -12.42
N SER A 149 8.36 -9.07 -13.19
CA SER A 149 8.06 -7.69 -12.75
C SER A 149 6.56 -7.42 -12.56
N TRP A 150 5.77 -8.48 -12.41
CA TRP A 150 4.32 -8.36 -12.23
C TRP A 150 3.95 -7.61 -10.95
N GLU A 151 4.73 -7.73 -9.87
CA GLU A 151 4.51 -6.98 -8.64
C GLU A 151 4.66 -5.47 -8.85
N THR A 152 5.69 -5.06 -9.62
CA THR A 152 5.90 -3.67 -10.02
C THR A 152 4.69 -3.14 -10.77
N ARG A 153 4.22 -3.87 -11.79
CA ARG A 153 3.02 -3.48 -12.56
C ARG A 153 1.78 -3.37 -11.67
N PHE A 154 1.56 -4.34 -10.80
CA PHE A 154 0.41 -4.36 -9.88
C PHE A 154 0.39 -3.10 -8.99
N VAL A 155 1.51 -2.78 -8.34
CA VAL A 155 1.57 -1.62 -7.44
C VAL A 155 1.50 -0.29 -8.20
N LEU A 156 2.13 -0.19 -9.38
CA LEU A 156 2.02 1.00 -10.23
C LEU A 156 0.57 1.25 -10.68
N LEU A 157 -0.18 0.19 -11.03
CA LEU A 157 -1.59 0.31 -11.38
C LEU A 157 -2.45 0.74 -10.19
N LEU A 158 -2.17 0.23 -8.98
CA LEU A 158 -2.84 0.69 -7.75
C LEU A 158 -2.56 2.17 -7.45
N TRP A 159 -1.32 2.62 -7.66
CA TRP A 159 -0.97 4.01 -7.45
C TRP A 159 -1.65 4.91 -8.49
N LEU A 160 -1.60 4.51 -9.76
CA LEU A 160 -2.24 5.23 -10.86
C LEU A 160 -3.77 5.32 -10.68
N SER A 161 -4.43 4.24 -10.28
CA SER A 161 -5.89 4.24 -10.09
C SER A 161 -6.31 5.24 -9.03
N ILE A 162 -5.50 5.40 -7.98
CA ILE A 162 -5.79 6.32 -6.89
C ILE A 162 -5.54 7.78 -7.25
N ILE A 163 -4.47 8.05 -7.99
CA ILE A 163 -4.26 9.39 -8.54
C ILE A 163 -5.49 9.74 -9.39
N CYS A 164 -5.96 8.85 -10.27
CA CYS A 164 -7.13 9.07 -11.13
C CYS A 164 -8.48 9.25 -10.40
N ILE A 165 -8.61 8.84 -9.13
CA ILE A 165 -9.84 9.07 -8.33
C ILE A 165 -9.94 10.55 -7.92
N VAL A 166 -8.82 11.27 -7.85
CA VAL A 166 -8.83 12.70 -7.56
C VAL A 166 -9.51 13.43 -8.74
N PRO A 167 -10.47 14.34 -8.52
CA PRO A 167 -11.08 15.11 -9.60
C PRO A 167 -10.10 16.17 -10.09
N PHE A 168 -9.32 15.85 -11.12
CA PHE A 168 -8.44 16.81 -11.79
C PHE A 168 -8.65 16.79 -13.30
N ASP A 169 -8.54 17.98 -13.91
CA ASP A 169 -8.64 18.16 -15.34
C ASP A 169 -7.38 17.57 -16.01
N LEU A 170 -7.46 16.32 -16.46
CA LEU A 170 -6.39 15.68 -17.24
C LEU A 170 -6.01 16.52 -18.48
N GLU A 171 -6.98 17.25 -19.05
CA GLU A 171 -6.77 18.16 -20.18
C GLU A 171 -5.78 19.30 -19.88
N ARG A 172 -5.66 19.75 -18.62
CA ARG A 172 -4.70 20.80 -18.26
C ARG A 172 -3.25 20.30 -18.21
N PHE A 173 -3.07 19.00 -18.01
CA PHE A 173 -1.75 18.37 -17.98
C PHE A 173 -1.29 17.95 -19.36
N ASP A 174 -2.19 17.88 -20.34
CA ASP A 174 -1.87 17.55 -21.72
C ASP A 174 -1.28 18.75 -22.47
N ALA A 175 -0.08 19.19 -22.06
CA ALA A 175 0.63 20.30 -22.69
C ALA A 175 1.33 19.92 -24.00
N SER A 176 1.12 18.70 -24.54
CA SER A 176 1.79 18.25 -25.75
C SER A 176 1.13 18.84 -27.00
N GLU A 177 1.92 19.51 -27.84
CA GLU A 177 1.48 20.02 -29.15
C GLU A 177 1.11 18.89 -30.13
N ASN A 178 1.65 17.69 -29.91
CA ASN A 178 1.35 16.49 -30.69
C ASN A 178 0.32 15.61 -29.98
N GLN A 179 -0.92 15.63 -30.47
CA GLN A 179 -2.02 14.86 -29.89
C GLN A 179 -1.73 13.35 -29.82
N ALA A 180 -0.85 12.80 -30.67
CA ALA A 180 -0.48 11.38 -30.65
C ALA A 180 0.37 10.96 -29.42
N ASP A 181 1.13 11.90 -28.85
CA ASP A 181 1.99 11.66 -27.67
C ASP A 181 1.35 12.17 -26.36
N SER A 182 0.07 12.56 -26.44
CA SER A 182 -0.67 13.07 -25.28
C SER A 182 -0.63 12.10 -24.11
N ILE A 183 -0.59 12.67 -22.92
CA ILE A 183 -0.59 11.91 -21.66
C ILE A 183 -1.84 11.00 -21.61
N LEU A 184 -2.96 11.50 -22.13
CA LEU A 184 -4.21 10.77 -22.26
C LEU A 184 -4.10 9.57 -23.21
N ASN A 185 -3.51 9.72 -24.41
CA ASN A 185 -3.36 8.61 -25.34
C ASN A 185 -2.40 7.54 -24.81
N ARG A 186 -1.34 7.98 -24.14
CA ARG A 186 -0.38 7.13 -23.43
C ARG A 186 -1.05 6.33 -22.31
N PHE A 187 -1.90 6.96 -21.52
CA PHE A 187 -2.71 6.31 -20.49
C PHE A 187 -3.70 5.31 -21.08
N LEU A 188 -4.51 5.71 -22.07
CA LEU A 188 -5.49 4.85 -22.73
C LEU A 188 -4.84 3.59 -23.32
N LYS A 189 -3.67 3.73 -23.95
CA LYS A 189 -2.92 2.59 -24.49
C LYS A 189 -2.56 1.57 -23.40
N ILE A 190 -2.17 2.03 -22.21
CA ILE A 190 -1.85 1.15 -21.08
C ILE A 190 -3.11 0.49 -20.52
N THR A 191 -4.21 1.24 -20.39
CA THR A 191 -5.49 0.71 -19.90
C THR A 191 -6.06 -0.36 -20.84
N VAL A 192 -5.94 -0.17 -22.15
CA VAL A 192 -6.38 -1.16 -23.16
C VAL A 192 -5.51 -2.43 -23.12
N VAL A 193 -4.20 -2.29 -22.89
CA VAL A 193 -3.28 -3.44 -22.80
C VAL A 193 -3.47 -4.22 -21.48
N ASN A 194 -3.87 -3.53 -20.41
CA ASN A 194 -4.13 -4.15 -19.11
C ASN A 194 -5.65 -4.24 -18.87
N GLU A 195 -6.33 -5.18 -19.54
CA GLU A 195 -7.78 -5.43 -19.40
C GLU A 195 -8.26 -5.57 -17.93
N PHE A 196 -7.35 -5.85 -16.98
CA PHE A 196 -7.60 -5.89 -15.54
C PHE A 196 -7.88 -4.53 -14.88
N PHE A 197 -7.51 -3.39 -15.49
CA PHE A 197 -7.65 -2.08 -14.87
C PHE A 197 -9.12 -1.64 -14.71
N ILE A 198 -10.01 -2.09 -15.59
CA ILE A 198 -11.46 -1.76 -15.53
C ILE A 198 -12.15 -2.49 -14.36
N ILE A 199 -11.59 -3.58 -13.85
CA ILE A 199 -12.21 -4.38 -12.76
C ILE A 199 -11.96 -3.75 -11.37
N PHE A 200 -10.97 -2.86 -11.24
CA PHE A 200 -10.53 -2.31 -9.95
C PHE A 200 -11.01 -0.87 -9.66
N ILE A 201 -11.75 -0.24 -10.58
CA ILE A 201 -12.52 1.00 -10.35
C ILE A 201 -13.98 0.62 -10.17
#